data_AF-A0A4S0RC79-F1
#
_entry.id   AF-A0A4S0RC79-F1
#
_cell.length_a   1.000
_cell.length_b   1.000
_cell.length_c   1.000
_cell.angle_alpha   90.00
_cell.angle_beta   90.00
_cell.angle_gamma   90.00
#
_symmetry.space_group_name_H-M   'P 1'
#
loop_
_entity.id
_entity.type
_entity.pdbx_description
1 polymer ?
#
loop_
_entity_poly.entity_id
_entity_poly.type
_entity_poly.pdbx_seq_one_letter_code
_entity_poly.pdbx_strand_id
1 'polypeptide(L)'
;GISDALGFEVRRTKVGSPFVIAGMEAAYRDGTVVIGFEANGGVLLGSNCQLNGKTLPALPTRDSLLPILAVLGTVASTKRPLSRLRELWHLPFCASERLENFPLESSRKLMTELAGPDALQQFLAPF
;
A
#
# COMPACT_ATOMS: atom_id res chain seq x y z
N GLY A 1 -3.84 -1.44 -11.59
CA GLY A 1 -3.35 -0.77 -10.35
C GLY A 1 -2.04 -1.41 -9.92
N ILE A 2 -1.62 -1.32 -8.64
CA ILE A 2 -0.41 -2.03 -8.19
C ILE A 2 -0.47 -3.55 -8.46
N SER A 3 -1.68 -4.12 -8.43
CA SER A 3 -1.96 -5.54 -8.73
C SER A 3 -1.55 -6.00 -10.14
N ASP A 4 -1.49 -5.09 -11.11
CA ASP A 4 -1.29 -5.44 -12.52
C ASP A 4 0.01 -4.83 -13.08
N ALA A 5 0.56 -3.82 -12.40
CA ALA A 5 1.62 -2.97 -12.95
C ALA A 5 3.04 -3.53 -12.71
N LEU A 6 3.24 -4.38 -11.70
CA LEU A 6 4.59 -4.61 -11.15
C LEU A 6 5.01 -6.09 -11.03
N GLY A 7 4.20 -7.03 -11.53
CA GLY A 7 4.60 -8.44 -11.67
C GLY A 7 4.76 -9.23 -10.36
N PHE A 8 4.20 -8.73 -9.24
CA PHE A 8 4.16 -9.43 -7.96
C PHE A 8 2.73 -9.72 -7.50
N GLU A 9 2.57 -10.76 -6.68
CA GLU A 9 1.27 -11.10 -6.06
C GLU A 9 0.84 -9.98 -5.10
N VAL A 10 -0.36 -9.43 -5.30
CA VAL A 10 -0.93 -8.39 -4.44
C VAL A 10 -2.15 -8.93 -3.72
N ARG A 11 -2.10 -8.94 -2.38
CA ARG A 11 -3.25 -9.25 -1.51
C ARG A 11 -3.78 -7.97 -0.89
N ARG A 12 -5.07 -7.69 -1.08
CA ARG A 12 -5.75 -6.56 -0.44
C ARG A 12 -6.28 -6.98 0.93
N THR A 13 -6.16 -6.08 1.90
CA THR A 13 -6.65 -6.27 3.26
C THR A 13 -7.60 -5.13 3.64
N LYS A 14 -8.28 -5.27 4.79
CA LYS A 14 -8.89 -4.12 5.45
C LYS A 14 -7.79 -3.13 5.87
N VAL A 15 -8.16 -1.87 6.06
CA VAL A 15 -7.27 -0.83 6.59
C VAL A 15 -6.90 -1.12 8.04
N GLY A 16 -5.64 -0.95 8.41
CA GLY A 16 -5.10 -1.21 9.75
C GLY A 16 -4.04 -2.30 9.76
N SER A 17 -2.94 -2.04 10.46
CA SER A 17 -1.79 -2.96 10.54
C SER A 17 -2.11 -4.40 10.98
N PRO A 18 -3.10 -4.69 11.87
CA PRO A 18 -3.42 -6.07 12.22
C PRO A 18 -3.88 -6.90 11.01
N PHE A 19 -4.64 -6.31 10.08
CA PHE A 19 -5.10 -7.00 8.88
C PHE A 19 -3.99 -7.18 7.86
N VAL A 20 -3.08 -6.21 7.77
CA VAL A 20 -1.89 -6.30 6.91
C VAL A 20 -0.99 -7.42 7.38
N ILE A 21 -0.70 -7.49 8.69
CA ILE A 21 0.12 -8.55 9.30
C ILE A 21 -0.50 -9.92 9.05
N ALA A 22 -1.80 -10.10 9.33
CA ALA A 22 -2.49 -11.35 9.06
C ALA A 22 -2.42 -11.76 7.57
N GLY A 23 -2.52 -10.79 6.65
CA GLY A 23 -2.35 -11.01 5.22
C GLY A 23 -0.92 -11.44 4.83
N MET A 24 0.08 -10.86 5.49
CA MET A 24 1.50 -11.20 5.30
C MET A 24 1.80 -12.62 5.79
N GLU A 25 1.33 -12.98 6.98
CA GLU A 25 1.47 -14.34 7.54
C GLU A 25 0.84 -15.39 6.62
N ALA A 26 -0.36 -15.12 6.11
CA ALA A 26 -1.05 -16.01 5.18
C ALA A 26 -0.39 -16.10 3.78
N ALA A 27 0.46 -15.14 3.42
CA ALA A 27 1.18 -15.11 2.15
C ALA A 27 2.58 -15.73 2.24
N TYR A 28 3.10 -15.91 3.46
CA TYR A 28 4.45 -16.38 3.69
C TYR A 28 4.68 -17.78 3.13
N ARG A 29 5.76 -17.92 2.39
CA ARG A 29 6.33 -19.19 1.91
C ARG A 29 7.84 -19.11 2.04
N ASP A 30 8.49 -20.22 2.36
CA ASP A 30 9.95 -20.27 2.46
C ASP A 30 10.61 -19.73 1.18
N GLY A 31 11.60 -18.86 1.36
CA GLY A 31 12.33 -18.22 0.25
C GLY A 31 11.59 -17.07 -0.45
N THR A 32 10.39 -16.69 -0.02
CA THR A 32 9.68 -15.52 -0.57
C THR A 32 9.90 -14.27 0.27
N VAL A 33 9.97 -13.11 -0.41
CA VAL A 33 10.00 -11.81 0.26
C VAL A 33 8.56 -11.30 0.39
N VAL A 34 8.10 -11.10 1.62
CA VAL A 34 6.76 -10.57 1.92
C VAL A 34 6.89 -9.15 2.45
N ILE A 35 6.17 -8.22 1.83
CA ILE A 35 6.09 -6.82 2.25
C ILE A 35 4.63 -6.42 2.43
N GLY A 36 4.32 -5.77 3.54
CA GLY A 36 3.06 -5.09 3.78
C GLY A 36 3.26 -3.58 3.76
N PHE A 37 2.26 -2.83 3.32
CA PHE A 37 2.27 -1.37 3.48
C PHE A 37 0.84 -0.82 3.49
N GLU A 38 0.69 0.38 4.02
CA GLU A 38 -0.57 1.12 4.02
C GLU A 38 -0.42 2.43 3.23
N ALA A 39 -1.53 3.02 2.80
CA ALA A 39 -1.54 4.30 2.08
C ALA A 39 -0.97 5.47 2.90
N ASN A 40 -0.85 5.33 4.23
CA ASN A 40 -0.20 6.30 5.10
C ASN A 40 1.35 6.31 4.97
N GLY A 41 1.93 5.40 4.17
CA GLY A 41 3.36 5.29 3.92
C GLY A 41 4.11 4.33 4.87
N GLY A 42 3.44 3.78 5.88
CA GLY A 42 4.02 2.77 6.75
C GLY A 42 4.27 1.46 6.01
N VAL A 43 5.48 0.93 6.13
CA VAL A 43 5.91 -0.34 5.50
C VAL A 43 6.23 -1.37 6.59
N LEU A 44 5.91 -2.63 6.33
CA LEU A 44 6.17 -3.77 7.20
C LEU A 44 6.94 -4.82 6.40
N LEU A 45 8.11 -5.23 6.88
CA LEU A 45 8.90 -6.27 6.24
C LEU A 45 8.57 -7.62 6.91
N GLY A 46 7.88 -8.50 6.20
CA GLY A 46 7.35 -9.76 6.74
C GLY A 46 8.33 -10.93 6.74
N SER A 47 9.45 -10.78 6.05
CA SER A 47 10.43 -11.84 5.86
C SER A 47 11.83 -11.24 5.80
N ASN A 48 12.84 -12.04 6.14
CA ASN A 48 14.22 -11.66 5.88
C ASN A 48 14.41 -11.42 4.38
N CYS A 49 15.17 -10.38 4.02
CA CYS A 49 15.48 -10.03 2.64
C CYS A 49 17.00 -9.96 2.45
N GLN A 50 17.51 -10.53 1.36
CA GLN A 50 18.93 -10.42 1.01
C GLN A 50 19.14 -9.17 0.14
N LEU A 51 19.99 -8.26 0.58
CA LEU A 51 20.36 -7.05 -0.15
C LEU A 51 21.86 -6.83 -0.09
N ASN A 52 22.52 -6.77 -1.25
CA ASN A 52 23.98 -6.55 -1.36
C ASN A 52 24.82 -7.51 -0.50
N GLY A 53 24.45 -8.80 -0.47
CA GLY A 53 25.13 -9.82 0.33
C GLY A 53 24.88 -9.74 1.85
N LYS A 54 24.01 -8.84 2.31
CA LYS A 54 23.60 -8.71 3.70
C LYS A 54 22.14 -9.11 3.89
N THR A 55 21.82 -9.65 5.06
CA THR A 55 20.44 -9.92 5.46
C THR A 55 19.85 -8.70 6.13
N LEU A 56 18.74 -8.20 5.59
CA LEU A 56 17.83 -7.30 6.26
C LEU A 56 16.78 -8.15 7.00
N PRO A 57 16.78 -8.18 8.35
CA PRO A 57 15.84 -9.01 9.09
C PRO A 57 14.40 -8.51 8.94
N ALA A 58 13.45 -9.42 9.05
CA ALA A 58 12.03 -9.08 9.11
C ALA A 58 11.75 -8.10 10.26
N LEU A 59 10.85 -7.16 10.02
CA LEU A 59 10.31 -6.23 11.01
C LEU A 59 8.81 -6.10 10.74
N PRO A 60 7.97 -7.02 11.27
CA PRO A 60 6.53 -7.07 11.02
C PRO A 60 5.77 -6.01 11.85
N THR A 61 6.28 -4.78 11.84
CA THR A 61 5.65 -3.58 12.38
C THR A 61 5.95 -2.41 11.44
N ARG A 62 5.25 -1.29 11.61
CA ARG A 62 5.42 -0.12 10.73
C ARG A 62 6.82 0.46 10.90
N ASP A 63 7.51 0.60 9.78
CA ASP A 63 8.80 1.25 9.61
C ASP A 63 8.68 2.41 8.61
N SER A 64 9.26 3.55 8.95
CA SER A 64 9.36 4.74 8.11
C SER A 64 10.74 4.90 7.46
N LEU A 65 11.78 4.29 8.03
CA LEU A 65 13.15 4.38 7.50
C LEU A 65 13.33 3.51 6.26
N LEU A 66 12.84 2.27 6.28
CA LEU A 66 12.93 1.38 5.13
C LEU A 66 12.40 2.01 3.82
N PRO A 67 11.18 2.59 3.74
CA PRO A 67 10.71 3.21 2.51
C PRO A 67 11.54 4.43 2.09
N ILE A 68 12.01 5.25 3.04
CA ILE A 68 12.89 6.40 2.76
C ILE A 68 14.19 5.92 2.12
N LEU A 69 14.87 4.94 2.74
CA LEU A 69 16.14 4.42 2.27
C LEU A 69 16.00 3.67 0.94
N ALA A 70 14.91 2.92 0.73
CA ALA A 70 14.63 2.24 -0.53
C ALA A 70 14.49 3.24 -1.70
N VAL A 71 13.77 4.35 -1.47
CA VAL A 71 13.61 5.42 -2.46
C VAL A 71 14.94 6.13 -2.73
N LEU A 72 15.68 6.53 -1.69
CA LEU A 72 16.98 7.19 -1.86
C LEU A 72 18.02 6.28 -2.53
N GLY A 73 18.02 4.99 -2.17
CA GLY A 73 18.86 3.98 -2.82
C GLY A 73 18.53 3.83 -4.30
N THR A 74 17.24 3.88 -4.67
CA THR A 74 16.79 3.87 -6.07
C THR A 74 17.23 5.12 -6.82
N VAL A 75 17.15 6.31 -6.20
CA VAL A 75 17.69 7.56 -6.77
C VAL A 75 19.19 7.42 -7.02
N ALA A 76 19.94 6.94 -6.03
CA ALA A 76 21.40 6.78 -6.14
C ALA A 76 21.81 5.78 -7.23
N SER A 77 21.11 4.64 -7.35
CA SER A 77 21.43 3.60 -8.32
C SER A 77 21.05 3.97 -9.75
N THR A 78 19.90 4.64 -9.94
CA THR A 78 19.40 5.01 -11.27
C THR A 78 19.93 6.35 -11.77
N LYS A 79 20.54 7.17 -10.90
CA LYS A 79 20.94 8.56 -11.15
C LYS A 79 19.80 9.44 -11.68
N ARG A 80 18.55 9.08 -11.38
CA ARG A 80 17.36 9.86 -11.75
C ARG A 80 16.90 10.69 -10.55
N PRO A 81 16.43 11.94 -10.76
CA PRO A 81 15.88 12.73 -9.67
C PRO A 81 14.61 12.08 -9.12
N LEU A 82 14.36 12.26 -7.82
CA LEU A 82 13.19 11.70 -7.12
C LEU A 82 11.86 12.00 -7.83
N SER A 83 11.70 13.22 -8.34
CA SER A 83 10.50 13.66 -9.06
C SER A 83 10.19 12.84 -10.32
N ARG A 84 11.19 12.18 -10.90
CA ARG A 84 11.08 11.34 -12.10
C ARG A 84 10.90 9.85 -11.77
N LEU A 85 11.10 9.41 -10.52
CA LEU A 85 10.92 8.00 -10.17
C LEU A 85 9.48 7.51 -10.38
N ARG A 86 8.48 8.39 -10.23
CA ARG A 86 7.07 8.04 -10.48
C ARG A 86 6.83 7.46 -11.89
N GLU A 87 7.66 7.84 -12.86
CA GLU A 87 7.55 7.39 -14.25
C GLU A 87 7.89 5.92 -14.40
N LEU A 88 8.58 5.29 -13.42
CA LEU A 88 8.91 3.87 -13.43
C LEU A 88 7.70 2.98 -13.17
N TRP A 89 6.75 3.44 -12.36
CA TRP A 89 5.67 2.59 -11.84
C TRP A 89 4.35 2.72 -12.60
N HIS A 90 4.22 3.72 -13.49
CA HIS A 90 3.02 3.97 -14.30
C HIS A 90 1.71 3.89 -13.49
N LEU A 91 1.73 4.37 -12.24
CA LEU A 91 0.58 4.31 -11.35
C LEU A 91 -0.49 5.34 -11.76
N PRO A 92 -1.78 5.03 -11.53
CA PRO A 92 -2.85 5.98 -11.78
C PRO A 92 -2.74 7.21 -10.87
N PHE A 93 -3.40 8.30 -11.27
CA PHE A 93 -3.61 9.44 -10.38
C PHE A 93 -4.50 9.03 -9.21
N CYS A 94 -4.08 9.38 -8.00
CA CYS A 94 -4.82 9.12 -6.77
C CYS A 94 -4.90 10.40 -5.94
N ALA A 95 -6.05 10.60 -5.29
CA ALA A 95 -6.26 11.63 -4.28
C ALA A 95 -7.01 11.01 -3.10
N SER A 96 -6.77 11.51 -1.90
CA SER A 96 -7.45 11.08 -0.68
C SER A 96 -7.69 12.28 0.22
N GLU A 97 -8.86 12.35 0.83
CA GLU A 97 -9.23 13.37 1.81
C GLU A 97 -10.18 12.76 2.85
N ARG A 98 -10.30 13.40 4.01
CA ARG A 98 -11.23 13.05 5.08
C ARG A 98 -12.25 14.18 5.31
N LEU A 99 -13.52 13.80 5.39
CA LEU A 99 -14.54 14.65 5.99
C LEU A 99 -14.44 14.54 7.52
N GLU A 100 -14.07 15.64 8.17
CA GLU A 100 -14.02 15.72 9.62
C GLU A 100 -15.42 15.98 10.21
N ASN A 101 -15.61 15.65 11.49
CA ASN A 101 -16.85 15.91 12.22
C ASN A 101 -18.12 15.30 11.58
N PHE A 102 -17.97 14.17 10.89
CA PHE A 102 -19.08 13.45 10.27
C PHE A 102 -19.62 12.36 11.23
N PRO A 103 -20.92 12.36 11.59
CA PRO A 103 -21.47 11.37 12.53
C PRO A 103 -21.30 9.92 12.06
N LEU A 104 -20.90 9.04 12.98
CA LEU A 104 -20.64 7.63 12.68
C LEU A 104 -21.87 6.90 12.12
N GLU A 105 -23.06 7.19 12.63
CA GLU A 105 -24.30 6.59 12.14
C GLU A 105 -24.61 6.99 10.70
N SER A 106 -24.41 8.28 10.36
CA SER A 106 -24.54 8.77 8.98
C SER A 106 -23.50 8.10 8.06
N SER A 107 -22.27 7.91 8.54
CA SER A 107 -21.21 7.21 7.81
C SER A 107 -21.59 5.76 7.52
N ARG A 108 -22.03 5.02 8.53
CA ARG A 108 -22.44 3.62 8.36
C ARG A 108 -23.60 3.47 7.39
N LYS A 109 -24.60 4.34 7.49
CA LYS A 109 -25.74 4.35 6.56
C LYS A 109 -25.27 4.60 5.12
N LEU A 110 -24.47 5.64 4.91
CA LEU A 110 -23.91 5.96 3.59
C LEU A 110 -23.05 4.81 3.04
N MET A 111 -22.16 4.23 3.84
CA MET A 111 -21.33 3.10 3.39
C MET A 111 -22.16 1.87 3.03
N THR A 112 -23.30 1.67 3.70
CA THR A 112 -24.24 0.59 3.37
C THR A 112 -24.94 0.85 2.03
N GLU A 113 -25.38 2.09 1.79
CA GLU A 113 -25.98 2.50 0.51
C GLU A 113 -24.98 2.38 -0.65
N LEU A 114 -23.73 2.80 -0.43
CA LEU A 114 -22.66 2.79 -1.44
C LEU A 114 -21.99 1.42 -1.63
N ALA A 115 -22.38 0.39 -0.87
CA ALA A 115 -21.84 -0.96 -1.04
C ALA A 115 -22.26 -1.60 -2.39
N GLY A 116 -23.35 -1.13 -2.99
CA GLY A 116 -23.83 -1.56 -4.29
C GLY A 116 -23.10 -0.85 -5.45
N PRO A 117 -22.66 -1.58 -6.50
CA PRO A 117 -21.97 -0.98 -7.66
C PRO A 117 -22.79 0.11 -8.35
N ASP A 118 -24.08 -0.13 -8.56
CA ASP A 118 -24.97 0.81 -9.24
C ASP A 118 -25.18 2.09 -8.43
N ALA A 119 -25.40 1.94 -7.11
CA ALA A 119 -25.56 3.07 -6.19
C ALA A 119 -24.28 3.92 -6.12
N LEU A 120 -23.11 3.26 -6.07
CA LEU A 120 -21.82 3.95 -6.11
C LEU A 120 -21.62 4.70 -7.43
N GLN A 121 -21.92 4.06 -8.56
CA GLN A 121 -21.77 4.68 -9.88
C GLN A 121 -22.68 5.89 -10.03
N GLN A 122 -23.94 5.80 -9.59
CA GLN A 122 -24.87 6.91 -9.58
C GLN A 122 -24.40 8.06 -8.67
N PHE A 123 -23.88 7.74 -7.49
CA PHE A 123 -23.36 8.74 -6.55
C PHE A 123 -22.15 9.50 -7.12
N LEU A 124 -21.30 8.83 -7.92
CA LEU A 124 -20.12 9.41 -8.54
C LEU A 124 -20.38 10.06 -9.91
N ALA A 125 -21.61 10.00 -10.42
CA ALA A 125 -21.95 10.57 -11.72
C ALA A 125 -21.75 12.10 -11.70
N PRO A 126 -21.18 12.70 -12.76
CA PRO A 126 -21.11 14.15 -12.87
C PRO A 126 -22.53 14.75 -12.89
N PHE A 127 -22.67 15.94 -12.29
CA PHE A 127 -23.92 16.71 -12.25
C PHE A 127 -24.36 17.16 -13.65
#